data_AF-A0A8T6YTL0-F1
#
_entry.id   AF-A0A8T6YTL0-F1
#
_cell.length_a   1.000
_cell.length_b   1.000
_cell.length_c   1.000
_cell.angle_alpha   90.00
_cell.angle_beta   90.00
_cell.angle_gamma   90.00
#
_symmetry.space_group_name_H-M   'P 1'
#
loop_
_entity.id
_entity.type
_entity.pdbx_description
1 polymer ?
#
loop_
_entity_poly.entity_id
_entity_poly.type
_entity_poly.pdbx_seq_one_letter_code
_entity_poly.pdbx_strand_id
1 'polypeptide(L)'
;MSTSWHYDLLLPDAAIEGMQTTVKRLDEVTPKIDQHMQQAAQEIGQRVNKALDEYQGQSPIRGVTDKPTKAKADELEPPKGNELPGGKGLHPLKAGMKAYKVPCFKPSDNLRKKHKGDLRALEQNYARQLKYQEAGLNDLTIGEYRENRDRYKNMKRKGTGTAQNGFRDKFRYKLYKSLKKSYGRNKSRTEAKKLAAQRTTEIMNNLHALHDPDMGAGGYDNVTRLGDKRVNESIGPQWAKAPIGSKKGSKTRVELMDEQVEKAFKEYGPDAKLNIKLERCPLNKK
;
A
#
# COMPACT_ATOMS: atom_id res chain seq x y z
N MET A 1 25.79 -13.19 48.92
CA MET A 1 24.48 -12.56 48.68
C MET A 1 24.61 -11.64 47.48
N SER A 2 23.60 -11.71 46.61
CA SER A 2 23.19 -10.89 45.46
C SER A 2 24.09 -9.82 44.83
N THR A 3 24.12 -9.91 43.51
CA THR A 3 24.65 -9.02 42.47
C THR A 3 23.96 -7.66 42.39
N SER A 4 24.75 -6.59 42.23
CA SER A 4 24.30 -5.29 41.70
C SER A 4 24.88 -5.12 40.30
N TRP A 5 24.09 -5.43 39.27
CA TRP A 5 24.39 -5.08 37.88
C TRP A 5 23.90 -3.65 37.63
N HIS A 6 24.83 -2.69 37.57
CA HIS A 6 24.54 -1.39 36.97
C HIS A 6 24.67 -1.53 35.45
N TYR A 7 23.61 -1.17 34.74
CA TYR A 7 23.56 -1.17 33.28
C TYR A 7 24.34 0.02 32.72
N ASP A 8 25.58 -0.20 32.29
CA ASP A 8 26.25 0.70 31.36
C ASP A 8 25.86 0.30 29.94
N LEU A 9 24.68 0.78 29.50
CA LEU A 9 24.25 0.72 28.10
C LEU A 9 24.09 2.13 27.54
N LEU A 10 25.10 2.97 27.74
CA LEU A 10 25.23 4.22 27.01
C LEU A 10 25.94 3.94 25.69
N LEU A 11 25.37 4.45 24.60
CA LEU A 11 26.02 4.41 23.29
C LEU A 11 27.40 5.07 23.40
N PRO A 12 28.45 4.52 22.77
CA PRO A 12 29.76 5.17 22.78
C PRO A 12 29.64 6.59 22.21
N ASP A 13 30.39 7.54 22.75
CA ASP A 13 30.25 8.97 22.44
C ASP A 13 30.30 9.26 20.92
N ALA A 14 31.09 8.50 20.17
CA ALA A 14 31.16 8.59 18.71
C ALA A 14 29.83 8.27 18.00
N ALA A 15 29.02 7.34 18.55
CA ALA A 15 27.69 7.05 18.02
C ALA A 15 26.68 8.16 18.36
N ILE A 16 26.81 8.80 19.52
CA ILE A 16 26.00 9.96 19.90
C ILE A 16 26.33 11.15 19.00
N GLU A 17 27.61 11.42 18.75
CA GLU A 17 28.09 12.50 17.89
C GLU A 17 27.66 12.30 16.42
N GLY A 18 27.73 11.07 15.91
CA GLY A 18 27.25 10.73 14.56
C GLY A 18 25.74 10.95 14.40
N MET A 19 24.94 10.58 15.40
CA MET A 19 23.50 10.85 15.41
C MET A 19 23.20 12.35 15.48
N GLN A 20 23.88 13.10 16.35
CA GLN A 20 23.72 14.56 16.45
C GLN A 20 24.08 15.28 15.15
N THR A 21 25.13 14.82 14.45
CA THR A 21 25.53 15.35 13.14
C THR A 21 24.45 15.11 12.08
N THR A 22 23.83 13.94 12.10
CA THR A 22 22.75 13.61 11.17
C THR A 22 21.49 14.43 11.45
N VAL A 23 21.15 14.63 12.73
CA VAL A 23 20.03 15.49 13.14
C VAL A 23 20.27 16.94 12.71
N LYS A 24 21.47 17.49 12.92
CA LYS A 24 21.82 18.84 12.44
C LYS A 24 21.66 19.00 10.92
N ARG A 25 22.08 18.00 10.13
CA ARG A 25 21.87 18.01 8.66
C ARG A 25 20.39 17.98 8.30
N LEU A 26 19.57 17.24 9.04
CA LEU A 26 18.11 17.23 8.84
C LEU A 26 17.49 18.59 9.20
N ASP A 27 17.92 19.21 10.30
CA ASP A 27 17.46 20.54 10.71
C ASP A 27 17.83 21.64 9.69
N GLU A 28 18.95 21.47 8.96
CA GLU A 28 19.36 22.40 7.90
C GLU A 28 18.59 22.22 6.57
N VAL A 29 18.18 20.99 6.26
CA VAL A 29 17.55 20.66 4.97
C VAL A 29 16.03 20.83 5.02
N THR A 30 15.41 20.49 6.15
CA THR A 30 13.95 20.57 6.34
C THR A 30 13.37 21.97 6.01
N PRO A 31 13.89 23.09 6.55
CA PRO A 31 13.34 24.41 6.25
C PRO A 31 13.52 24.82 4.79
N LYS A 32 14.55 24.33 4.09
CA LYS A 32 14.75 24.60 2.66
C LYS A 32 13.70 23.92 1.80
N ILE A 33 13.34 22.68 2.14
CA ILE A 33 12.26 21.94 1.46
C ILE A 33 10.93 22.67 1.66
N ASP A 34 10.62 23.07 2.89
CA ASP A 34 9.39 23.80 3.21
C ASP A 34 9.32 25.14 2.45
N GLN A 35 10.44 25.87 2.38
CA GLN A 35 10.54 27.12 1.63
C GLN A 35 10.29 26.91 0.14
N HIS A 36 10.91 25.90 -0.48
CA HIS A 36 10.71 25.61 -1.90
C HIS A 36 9.29 25.16 -2.21
N MET A 37 8.66 24.38 -1.34
CA MET A 37 7.26 24.00 -1.48
C MET A 37 6.32 25.21 -1.38
N GLN A 38 6.58 26.13 -0.45
CA GLN A 38 5.80 27.36 -0.32
C GLN A 38 5.96 28.27 -1.55
N GLN A 39 7.18 28.42 -2.07
CA GLN A 39 7.45 29.18 -3.29
C GLN A 39 6.70 28.60 -4.50
N ALA A 40 6.75 27.28 -4.68
CA ALA A 40 6.04 26.60 -5.76
C ALA A 40 4.51 26.78 -5.64
N ALA A 41 3.96 26.66 -4.42
CA ALA A 41 2.54 26.88 -4.17
C ALA A 41 2.12 28.33 -4.46
N GLN A 42 2.95 29.32 -4.08
CA GLN A 42 2.70 30.72 -4.38
C GLN A 42 2.72 31.00 -5.89
N GLU A 43 3.68 30.43 -6.61
CA GLU A 43 3.79 30.59 -8.06
C GLU A 43 2.59 29.98 -8.79
N ILE A 44 2.15 28.79 -8.37
CA ILE A 44 0.93 28.15 -8.90
C ILE A 44 -0.29 29.03 -8.60
N GLY A 45 -0.43 29.53 -7.37
CA GLY A 45 -1.54 30.40 -6.98
C GLY A 45 -1.58 31.68 -7.82
N GLN A 46 -0.44 32.33 -8.05
CA GLN A 46 -0.35 33.54 -8.88
C GLN A 46 -0.73 33.24 -10.33
N ARG A 47 -0.27 32.13 -10.91
CA ARG A 47 -0.62 31.73 -12.28
C ARG A 47 -2.11 31.42 -12.43
N VAL A 48 -2.72 30.76 -11.44
CA VAL A 48 -4.16 30.47 -11.44
C VAL A 48 -4.98 31.75 -11.32
N ASN A 49 -4.63 32.64 -10.38
CA ASN A 49 -5.35 33.91 -10.20
C ASN A 49 -5.24 34.79 -11.44
N LYS A 50 -4.05 34.89 -12.04
CA LYS A 50 -3.86 35.61 -13.30
C LYS A 50 -4.74 35.02 -14.42
N ALA A 51 -4.80 33.70 -14.54
CA ALA A 51 -5.65 33.04 -15.53
C ALA A 51 -7.16 33.26 -15.27
N LEU A 52 -7.56 33.40 -14.00
CA LEU A 52 -8.94 33.73 -13.62
C LEU A 52 -9.28 35.19 -13.93
N ASP A 53 -8.35 36.12 -13.67
CA ASP A 53 -8.54 37.55 -13.94
C ASP A 53 -8.54 37.86 -15.45
N GLU A 54 -7.72 37.15 -16.23
CA GLU A 54 -7.64 37.26 -17.69
C GLU A 54 -8.76 36.50 -18.42
N TYR A 55 -9.58 35.72 -17.70
CA TYR A 55 -10.66 34.95 -18.30
C TYR A 55 -11.83 35.87 -18.72
N GLN A 56 -11.91 36.18 -20.01
CA GLN A 56 -13.01 36.94 -20.63
C GLN A 56 -14.14 36.06 -21.21
N GLY A 57 -14.19 34.77 -20.87
CA GLY A 57 -15.22 33.86 -21.36
C GLY A 57 -16.60 34.18 -20.78
N GLN A 58 -17.65 34.11 -21.61
CA GLN A 58 -19.03 34.20 -21.14
C GLN A 58 -19.30 33.15 -20.07
N SER A 59 -19.94 33.55 -18.96
CA SER A 59 -20.42 32.63 -17.94
C SER A 59 -21.20 31.48 -18.57
N PRO A 60 -21.02 30.22 -18.13
CA PRO A 60 -21.70 29.09 -18.74
C PRO A 60 -23.20 29.31 -18.70
N ILE A 61 -23.80 29.41 -19.90
CA ILE A 61 -25.24 29.51 -20.08
C ILE A 61 -25.84 28.28 -19.37
N ARG A 62 -26.72 28.54 -18.40
CA ARG A 62 -27.49 27.53 -17.68
C ARG A 62 -28.31 26.73 -18.71
N GLY A 63 -27.78 25.59 -19.14
CA GLY A 63 -28.36 24.83 -20.24
C GLY A 63 -29.77 24.35 -19.92
N VAL A 64 -30.69 24.55 -20.86
CA VAL A 64 -31.94 23.79 -20.94
C VAL A 64 -31.57 22.44 -21.57
N THR A 65 -31.91 21.34 -20.91
CA THR A 65 -31.72 19.99 -21.45
C THR A 65 -32.46 19.84 -22.78
N ASP A 66 -31.82 19.20 -23.77
CA ASP A 66 -32.35 18.74 -25.08
C ASP A 66 -31.87 19.46 -26.36
N LYS A 67 -30.93 20.41 -26.29
CA LYS A 67 -30.23 20.93 -27.49
C LYS A 67 -28.72 21.07 -27.28
N PRO A 68 -27.87 20.17 -27.80
CA PRO A 68 -26.43 20.36 -27.76
C PRO A 68 -26.01 21.42 -28.79
N THR A 69 -25.57 22.59 -28.33
CA THR A 69 -24.82 23.55 -29.15
C THR A 69 -23.33 23.38 -28.89
N LYS A 70 -22.53 23.13 -29.95
CA LYS A 70 -21.06 23.15 -29.87
C LYS A 70 -20.60 24.55 -29.49
N ALA A 71 -19.99 24.69 -28.33
CA ALA A 71 -19.23 25.89 -28.01
C ALA A 71 -18.04 25.98 -28.97
N LYS A 72 -17.97 27.05 -29.76
CA LYS A 72 -16.72 27.48 -30.40
C LYS A 72 -15.90 28.18 -29.31
N ALA A 73 -14.90 27.50 -28.79
CA ALA A 73 -13.79 28.20 -28.16
C ALA A 73 -12.84 28.62 -29.28
N ASP A 74 -12.41 29.87 -29.28
CA ASP A 74 -11.34 30.30 -30.18
C ASP A 74 -10.06 29.58 -29.76
N GLU A 75 -9.51 28.78 -30.68
CA GLU A 75 -8.24 28.08 -30.50
C GLU A 75 -7.12 29.11 -30.60
N LEU A 76 -6.71 29.67 -29.46
CA LEU A 76 -5.57 30.56 -29.39
C LEU A 76 -4.29 29.77 -29.68
N GLU A 77 -3.43 30.30 -30.54
CA GLU A 77 -2.12 29.71 -30.77
C GLU A 77 -1.29 29.73 -29.47
N PRO A 78 -0.60 28.63 -29.13
CA PRO A 78 0.23 28.57 -27.95
C PRO A 78 1.34 29.64 -28.02
N PRO A 79 1.65 30.33 -26.92
CA PRO A 79 2.71 31.33 -26.89
C PRO A 79 4.06 30.68 -27.24
N LYS A 80 4.66 31.12 -28.35
CA LYS A 80 6.02 30.71 -28.75
C LYS A 80 7.03 31.30 -27.77
N GLY A 81 7.82 30.45 -27.10
CA GLY A 81 9.00 30.88 -26.33
C GLY A 81 9.16 30.31 -24.91
N ASN A 82 8.20 29.56 -24.37
CA ASN A 82 8.31 28.95 -23.03
C ASN A 82 8.82 27.50 -23.05
N GLU A 83 9.71 27.17 -23.99
CA GLU A 83 10.40 25.89 -23.97
C GLU A 83 11.49 25.93 -22.88
N LEU A 84 11.22 25.29 -21.75
CA LEU A 84 12.25 24.89 -20.80
C LEU A 84 13.28 24.04 -21.56
N PRO A 85 14.57 24.41 -21.59
CA PRO A 85 15.59 23.59 -22.21
C PRO A 85 15.75 22.32 -21.37
N GLY A 86 15.15 21.22 -21.84
CA GLY A 86 15.13 19.93 -21.15
C GLY A 86 13.77 19.23 -21.09
N GLY A 87 12.69 19.86 -21.55
CA GLY A 87 11.38 19.23 -21.65
C GLY A 87 11.31 18.18 -22.76
N LYS A 88 11.90 17.00 -22.57
CA LYS A 88 11.40 15.80 -23.28
C LYS A 88 9.91 15.69 -22.93
N GLY A 89 9.09 15.74 -23.96
CA GLY A 89 7.68 16.09 -23.92
C GLY A 89 6.89 15.50 -22.74
N LEU A 90 5.86 16.24 -22.32
CA LEU A 90 4.74 15.68 -21.58
C LEU A 90 4.31 14.39 -22.31
N HIS A 91 4.72 13.24 -21.77
CA HIS A 91 4.22 11.97 -22.24
C HIS A 91 2.70 11.99 -22.03
N PRO A 92 1.88 11.72 -23.06
CA PRO A 92 0.45 11.47 -22.84
C PRO A 92 0.36 10.38 -21.77
N LEU A 93 -0.42 10.60 -20.70
CA LEU A 93 -0.67 9.67 -19.56
C LEU A 93 0.10 8.35 -19.75
N LYS A 94 1.38 8.32 -19.33
CA LYS A 94 2.35 7.27 -19.73
C LYS A 94 1.64 5.92 -19.75
N ALA A 95 1.56 5.29 -20.92
CA ALA A 95 0.97 3.96 -21.08
C ALA A 95 1.48 3.06 -19.95
N GLY A 96 0.58 2.62 -19.07
CA GLY A 96 0.94 1.76 -17.95
C GLY A 96 1.39 0.39 -18.44
N MET A 97 2.00 -0.38 -17.55
CA MET A 97 2.32 -1.78 -17.82
C MET A 97 1.11 -2.52 -18.43
N LYS A 98 1.34 -3.33 -19.47
CA LYS A 98 0.29 -4.21 -20.00
C LYS A 98 -0.18 -5.16 -18.90
N ALA A 99 -1.48 -5.44 -18.87
CA ALA A 99 -2.06 -6.30 -17.84
C ALA A 99 -1.36 -7.67 -17.79
N TYR A 100 -0.75 -8.00 -16.65
CA TYR A 100 -0.14 -9.28 -16.41
C TYR A 100 -0.95 -10.11 -15.43
N LYS A 101 -1.41 -11.27 -15.91
CA LYS A 101 -2.16 -12.22 -15.11
C LYS A 101 -1.21 -13.19 -14.41
N VAL A 102 -1.10 -13.04 -13.10
CA VAL A 102 -0.27 -13.92 -12.26
C VAL A 102 -0.93 -15.29 -12.18
N PRO A 103 -0.16 -16.39 -12.18
CA PRO A 103 -0.72 -17.72 -11.94
C PRO A 103 -1.57 -17.75 -10.67
N CYS A 104 -2.78 -18.28 -10.82
CA CYS A 104 -3.82 -18.23 -9.80
C CYS A 104 -3.37 -18.79 -8.43
N PHE A 105 -4.05 -18.35 -7.39
CA PHE A 105 -3.79 -18.71 -5.99
C PHE A 105 -4.83 -19.70 -5.50
N LYS A 106 -4.45 -20.64 -4.64
CA LYS A 106 -5.38 -21.65 -4.08
C LYS A 106 -5.21 -21.71 -2.55
N PRO A 107 -6.29 -21.69 -1.74
CA PRO A 107 -6.22 -22.03 -0.33
C PRO A 107 -5.46 -23.34 -0.11
N SER A 108 -4.56 -23.37 0.86
CA SER A 108 -3.82 -24.59 1.19
C SER A 108 -4.79 -25.71 1.58
N ASP A 109 -4.42 -26.96 1.26
CA ASP A 109 -5.27 -28.10 1.61
C ASP A 109 -5.46 -28.20 3.13
N ASN A 110 -4.46 -27.80 3.92
CA ASN A 110 -4.57 -27.71 5.38
C ASN A 110 -5.59 -26.66 5.83
N LEU A 111 -5.60 -25.47 5.21
CA LEU A 111 -6.59 -24.42 5.51
C LEU A 111 -8.00 -24.94 5.22
N ARG A 112 -8.21 -25.59 4.07
CA ARG A 112 -9.52 -26.17 3.71
C ARG A 112 -9.94 -27.28 4.65
N LYS A 113 -9.05 -28.24 4.96
CA LYS A 113 -9.33 -29.38 5.86
C LYS A 113 -9.65 -28.94 7.29
N LYS A 114 -8.95 -27.93 7.81
CA LYS A 114 -9.15 -27.43 9.18
C LYS A 114 -10.31 -26.43 9.29
N HIS A 115 -10.86 -25.94 8.18
CA HIS A 115 -11.97 -25.01 8.20
C HIS A 115 -13.27 -25.74 8.51
N LYS A 116 -13.78 -25.53 9.74
CA LYS A 116 -15.03 -26.13 10.23
C LYS A 116 -16.29 -25.34 9.84
N GLY A 117 -16.14 -24.21 9.15
CA GLY A 117 -17.24 -23.31 8.78
C GLY A 117 -17.63 -23.43 7.31
N ASP A 118 -18.42 -22.45 6.85
CA ASP A 118 -18.83 -22.38 5.44
C ASP A 118 -17.61 -22.20 4.52
N LEU A 119 -17.40 -23.19 3.64
CA LEU A 119 -16.34 -23.17 2.62
C LEU A 119 -16.54 -22.04 1.61
N ARG A 120 -17.78 -21.65 1.31
CA ARG A 120 -18.06 -20.53 0.40
C ARG A 120 -17.58 -19.22 1.02
N ALA A 121 -17.87 -18.98 2.30
CA ALA A 121 -17.36 -17.83 3.03
C ALA A 121 -15.81 -17.82 3.09
N LEU A 122 -15.16 -18.98 3.24
CA LEU A 122 -13.69 -19.07 3.17
C LEU A 122 -13.16 -18.65 1.79
N GLU A 123 -13.72 -19.20 0.71
CA GLU A 123 -13.29 -18.89 -0.66
C GLU A 123 -13.54 -17.42 -1.01
N GLN A 124 -14.65 -16.83 -0.56
CA GLN A 124 -14.91 -15.40 -0.72
C GLN A 124 -13.93 -14.53 0.06
N ASN A 125 -13.62 -14.88 1.31
CA ASN A 125 -12.60 -14.18 2.10
C ASN A 125 -11.22 -14.24 1.43
N TYR A 126 -10.88 -15.41 0.88
CA TYR A 126 -9.64 -15.62 0.14
C TYR A 126 -9.57 -14.73 -1.11
N ALA A 127 -10.61 -14.73 -1.94
CA ALA A 127 -10.69 -13.88 -3.13
C ALA A 127 -10.62 -12.38 -2.79
N ARG A 128 -11.30 -11.95 -1.72
CA ARG A 128 -11.21 -10.56 -1.24
C ARG A 128 -9.80 -10.17 -0.84
N GLN A 129 -9.09 -11.02 -0.09
CA GLN A 129 -7.70 -10.73 0.28
C GLN A 129 -6.79 -10.64 -0.95
N LEU A 130 -6.96 -11.51 -1.95
CA LEU A 130 -6.23 -11.37 -3.22
C LEU A 130 -6.54 -10.05 -3.94
N LYS A 131 -7.77 -9.58 -3.93
CA LYS A 131 -8.12 -8.29 -4.56
C LYS A 131 -7.48 -7.10 -3.86
N TYR A 132 -7.31 -7.15 -2.54
CA TYR A 132 -6.56 -6.11 -1.85
C TYR A 132 -5.06 -6.15 -2.17
N GLN A 133 -4.48 -7.34 -2.32
CA GLN A 133 -3.10 -7.50 -2.78
C GLN A 133 -2.94 -6.95 -4.20
N GLU A 134 -3.91 -7.23 -5.09
CA GLU A 134 -3.93 -6.72 -6.46
C GLU A 134 -4.00 -5.19 -6.49
N ALA A 135 -4.89 -4.60 -5.68
CA ALA A 135 -5.02 -3.16 -5.57
C ALA A 135 -3.71 -2.52 -5.07
N GLY A 136 -3.16 -3.04 -3.98
CA GLY A 136 -1.89 -2.54 -3.45
C GLY A 136 -0.72 -2.67 -4.44
N LEU A 137 -0.64 -3.76 -5.21
CA LEU A 137 0.35 -3.87 -6.29
C LEU A 137 0.17 -2.78 -7.34
N ASN A 138 -1.07 -2.53 -7.76
CA ASN A 138 -1.36 -1.57 -8.83
C ASN A 138 -1.27 -0.10 -8.38
N ASP A 139 -1.25 0.15 -7.07
CA ASP A 139 -0.93 1.47 -6.52
C ASP A 139 0.57 1.79 -6.64
N LEU A 140 1.44 0.80 -6.79
CA LEU A 140 2.87 0.99 -6.99
C LEU A 140 3.20 1.37 -8.44
N THR A 141 4.20 2.21 -8.59
CA THR A 141 4.96 2.34 -9.84
C THR A 141 5.91 1.15 -10.03
N ILE A 142 6.38 0.96 -11.25
CA ILE A 142 7.39 -0.04 -11.60
C ILE A 142 8.66 0.17 -10.77
N GLY A 143 9.12 1.42 -10.63
CA GLY A 143 10.31 1.76 -9.85
C GLY A 143 10.18 1.36 -8.38
N GLU A 144 9.08 1.77 -7.74
CA GLU A 144 8.78 1.44 -6.34
C GLU A 144 8.71 -0.06 -6.08
N TYR A 145 8.07 -0.82 -6.98
CA TYR A 145 8.05 -2.27 -6.88
C TYR A 145 9.46 -2.87 -6.90
N ARG A 146 10.30 -2.46 -7.85
CA ARG A 146 11.68 -2.99 -7.97
C ARG A 146 12.50 -2.69 -6.73
N GLU A 147 12.47 -1.45 -6.23
CA GLU A 147 13.16 -1.06 -5.00
C GLU A 147 12.69 -1.90 -3.81
N ASN A 148 11.38 -2.06 -3.64
CA ASN A 148 10.81 -2.86 -2.57
C ASN A 148 11.23 -4.34 -2.67
N ARG A 149 11.26 -4.89 -3.90
CA ARG A 149 11.70 -6.26 -4.16
C ARG A 149 13.18 -6.45 -3.85
N ASP A 150 14.04 -5.51 -4.22
CA ASP A 150 15.48 -5.57 -3.95
C ASP A 150 15.76 -5.43 -2.46
N ARG A 151 15.10 -4.48 -1.79
CA ARG A 151 15.13 -4.37 -0.33
C ARG A 151 14.70 -5.68 0.33
N TYR A 152 13.61 -6.30 -0.11
CA TYR A 152 13.16 -7.58 0.44
C TYR A 152 14.14 -8.72 0.15
N LYS A 153 14.78 -8.76 -1.02
CA LYS A 153 15.80 -9.78 -1.33
C LYS A 153 16.99 -9.67 -0.38
N ASN A 154 17.47 -8.45 -0.13
CA ASN A 154 18.64 -8.15 0.67
C ASN A 154 18.40 -8.23 2.19
N MET A 155 17.28 -7.68 2.65
CA MET A 155 17.00 -7.50 4.09
C MET A 155 15.88 -8.39 4.61
N LYS A 156 15.13 -9.06 3.72
CA LYS A 156 13.92 -9.80 4.08
C LYS A 156 12.96 -8.92 4.89
N ARG A 157 12.67 -9.31 6.12
CA ARG A 157 11.82 -8.61 7.09
C ARG A 157 12.62 -8.00 8.25
N LYS A 158 13.93 -7.85 8.10
CA LYS A 158 14.77 -7.25 9.15
C LYS A 158 14.35 -5.79 9.37
N GLY A 159 14.08 -5.44 10.63
CA GLY A 159 13.66 -4.10 11.03
C GLY A 159 12.17 -3.78 10.82
N THR A 160 11.35 -4.78 10.46
CA THR A 160 9.90 -4.60 10.29
C THR A 160 9.11 -5.11 11.50
N GLY A 161 7.81 -4.79 11.55
CA GLY A 161 6.89 -5.31 12.57
C GLY A 161 6.41 -4.27 13.59
N THR A 162 7.13 -3.15 13.76
CA THR A 162 6.66 -2.03 14.59
C THR A 162 5.34 -1.47 14.07
N ALA A 163 5.21 -1.29 12.75
CA ALA A 163 3.96 -0.86 12.11
C ALA A 163 2.81 -1.86 12.35
N GLN A 164 3.11 -3.17 12.28
CA GLN A 164 2.13 -4.23 12.56
C GLN A 164 1.64 -4.21 14.01
N ASN A 165 2.57 -4.12 14.97
CA ASN A 165 2.23 -4.08 16.39
C ASN A 165 1.43 -2.82 16.73
N GLY A 166 1.90 -1.66 16.28
CA GLY A 166 1.20 -0.39 16.49
C GLY A 166 -0.21 -0.38 15.90
N PHE A 167 -0.40 -0.92 14.70
CA PHE A 167 -1.72 -1.03 14.07
C PHE A 167 -2.65 -1.96 14.87
N ARG A 168 -2.13 -3.14 15.27
CA ARG A 168 -2.88 -4.13 16.05
C ARG A 168 -3.30 -3.57 17.40
N ASP A 169 -2.44 -2.81 18.07
CA ASP A 169 -2.72 -2.24 19.40
C ASP A 169 -3.78 -1.14 19.32
N LYS A 170 -3.67 -0.25 18.32
CA LYS A 170 -4.70 0.77 18.05
C LYS A 170 -6.06 0.13 17.77
N PHE A 171 -6.10 -0.91 16.93
CA PHE A 171 -7.35 -1.62 16.64
C PHE A 171 -7.89 -2.33 17.87
N ARG A 172 -7.04 -3.06 18.62
CA ARG A 172 -7.39 -3.76 19.86
C ARG A 172 -8.04 -2.82 20.86
N TYR A 173 -7.45 -1.65 21.06
CA TYR A 173 -7.99 -0.63 21.95
C TYR A 173 -9.38 -0.15 21.52
N LYS A 174 -9.56 0.19 20.25
CA LYS A 174 -10.87 0.62 19.70
C LYS A 174 -11.92 -0.47 19.84
N LEU A 175 -11.58 -1.71 19.49
CA LEU A 175 -12.45 -2.87 19.61
C LEU A 175 -12.88 -3.10 21.06
N TYR A 176 -11.92 -3.11 22.00
CA TYR A 176 -12.20 -3.24 23.43
C TYR A 176 -13.15 -2.15 23.93
N LYS A 177 -12.92 -0.89 23.57
CA LYS A 177 -13.76 0.24 23.99
C LYS A 177 -15.18 0.10 23.45
N SER A 178 -15.33 -0.32 22.19
CA SER A 178 -16.63 -0.56 21.57
C SER A 178 -17.38 -1.71 22.26
N LEU A 179 -16.74 -2.86 22.45
CA LEU A 179 -17.32 -4.02 23.12
C LEU A 179 -17.72 -3.71 24.57
N LYS A 180 -16.84 -3.03 25.32
CA LYS A 180 -17.12 -2.60 26.69
C LYS A 180 -18.35 -1.69 26.76
N LYS A 181 -18.48 -0.74 25.83
CA LYS A 181 -19.65 0.15 25.74
C LYS A 181 -20.93 -0.65 25.43
N SER A 182 -20.84 -1.62 24.52
CA SER A 182 -21.96 -2.48 24.16
C SER A 182 -22.43 -3.34 25.34
N TYR A 183 -21.51 -4.09 25.98
CA TYR A 183 -21.84 -4.93 27.14
C TYR A 183 -22.34 -4.13 28.34
N GLY A 184 -21.79 -2.93 28.56
CA GLY A 184 -22.20 -2.05 29.65
C GLY A 184 -23.64 -1.55 29.58
N ARG A 185 -24.36 -1.77 28.48
CA ARG A 185 -25.80 -1.47 28.38
C ARG A 185 -26.65 -2.38 29.28
N ASN A 186 -26.23 -3.64 29.45
CA ASN A 186 -27.04 -4.67 30.11
C ASN A 186 -26.28 -5.42 31.22
N LYS A 187 -25.06 -5.00 31.56
CA LYS A 187 -24.16 -5.72 32.48
C LYS A 187 -23.46 -4.76 33.42
N SER A 188 -23.03 -5.29 34.57
CA SER A 188 -22.22 -4.52 35.52
C SER A 188 -20.92 -4.04 34.88
N ARG A 189 -20.36 -2.93 35.39
CA ARG A 189 -19.10 -2.37 34.88
C ARG A 189 -17.96 -3.38 34.89
N THR A 190 -17.88 -4.22 35.92
CA THR A 190 -16.83 -5.24 36.07
C THR A 190 -17.02 -6.36 35.05
N GLU A 191 -18.25 -6.86 34.91
CA GLU A 191 -18.57 -7.92 33.95
C GLU A 191 -18.37 -7.45 32.50
N ALA A 192 -18.83 -6.24 32.15
CA ALA A 192 -18.64 -5.66 30.82
C ALA A 192 -17.15 -5.50 30.45
N LYS A 193 -16.29 -5.11 31.41
CA LYS A 193 -14.84 -5.05 31.20
C LYS A 193 -14.25 -6.44 30.94
N LYS A 194 -14.63 -7.45 31.73
CA LYS A 194 -14.14 -8.82 31.61
C LYS A 194 -14.52 -9.43 30.25
N LEU A 195 -15.80 -9.36 29.90
CA LEU A 195 -16.31 -9.88 28.61
C LEU A 195 -15.70 -9.14 27.42
N ALA A 196 -15.56 -7.82 27.49
CA ALA A 196 -14.91 -7.04 26.43
C ALA A 196 -13.45 -7.45 26.23
N ALA A 197 -12.70 -7.65 27.33
CA ALA A 197 -11.30 -8.08 27.25
C ALA A 197 -11.19 -9.48 26.62
N GLN A 198 -11.98 -10.45 27.12
CA GLN A 198 -12.01 -11.82 26.59
C GLN A 198 -12.36 -11.82 25.09
N ARG A 199 -13.46 -11.15 24.71
CA ARG A 199 -13.92 -11.11 23.33
C ARG A 199 -12.96 -10.38 22.40
N THR A 200 -12.32 -9.32 22.88
CA THR A 200 -11.27 -8.62 22.11
C THR A 200 -10.11 -9.57 21.83
N THR A 201 -9.64 -10.30 22.84
CA THR A 201 -8.56 -11.28 22.67
C THR A 201 -8.93 -12.37 21.67
N GLU A 202 -10.13 -12.96 21.77
CA GLU A 202 -10.63 -13.96 20.82
C GLU A 202 -10.64 -13.45 19.37
N ILE A 203 -11.14 -12.23 19.15
CA ILE A 203 -11.20 -11.63 17.82
C ILE A 203 -9.77 -11.35 17.31
N MET A 204 -8.92 -10.73 18.13
CA MET A 204 -7.56 -10.37 17.74
C MET A 204 -6.65 -11.57 17.48
N ASN A 205 -6.94 -12.73 18.07
CA ASN A 205 -6.24 -13.99 17.81
C ASN A 205 -6.50 -14.55 16.41
N ASN A 206 -7.65 -14.21 15.82
CA ASN A 206 -8.05 -14.67 14.49
C ASN A 206 -7.67 -13.69 13.36
N LEU A 207 -7.11 -12.52 13.70
CA LEU A 207 -6.79 -11.46 12.76
C LEU A 207 -5.27 -11.23 12.66
N HIS A 208 -4.78 -10.93 11.47
CA HIS A 208 -3.43 -10.43 11.21
C HIS A 208 -3.47 -9.00 10.65
N ALA A 209 -2.46 -8.20 11.01
CA ALA A 209 -2.16 -6.94 10.33
C ALA A 209 -1.59 -7.27 8.96
N LEU A 210 -2.27 -6.81 7.91
CA LEU A 210 -1.95 -7.18 6.53
C LEU A 210 -1.18 -6.06 5.84
N HIS A 211 -0.13 -6.46 5.12
CA HIS A 211 0.54 -5.63 4.12
C HIS A 211 -0.19 -5.80 2.79
N ASP A 212 -0.48 -4.70 2.11
CA ASP A 212 -1.16 -4.72 0.81
C ASP A 212 -0.41 -3.82 -0.17
N PRO A 213 0.49 -4.39 -0.98
CA PRO A 213 0.73 -5.82 -1.15
C PRO A 213 1.66 -6.44 -0.09
N ASP A 214 1.76 -7.77 -0.04
CA ASP A 214 2.71 -8.49 0.80
C ASP A 214 4.13 -8.00 0.49
N MET A 215 4.96 -7.77 1.51
CA MET A 215 6.35 -7.36 1.33
C MET A 215 7.14 -8.31 0.44
N GLY A 216 6.86 -9.61 0.52
CA GLY A 216 7.47 -10.62 -0.34
C GLY A 216 7.12 -10.46 -1.81
N ALA A 217 6.03 -9.77 -2.12
CA ALA A 217 5.55 -9.43 -3.46
C ALA A 217 5.76 -7.95 -3.81
N GLY A 218 6.68 -7.25 -3.14
CA GLY A 218 7.04 -5.86 -3.47
C GLY A 218 6.28 -4.78 -2.70
N GLY A 219 5.58 -5.13 -1.62
CA GLY A 219 4.93 -4.16 -0.75
C GLY A 219 5.85 -3.45 0.25
N TYR A 220 5.44 -2.26 0.66
CA TYR A 220 6.08 -1.52 1.76
C TYR A 220 5.83 -2.17 3.12
N ASP A 221 6.65 -1.81 4.12
CA ASP A 221 6.36 -2.11 5.54
C ASP A 221 5.28 -1.18 6.09
N ASN A 222 4.11 -1.18 5.43
CA ASN A 222 2.93 -0.44 5.85
C ASN A 222 1.77 -1.41 6.04
N VAL A 223 0.99 -1.20 7.10
CA VAL A 223 -0.19 -1.99 7.42
C VAL A 223 -1.42 -1.14 7.23
N THR A 224 -2.30 -1.58 6.32
CA THR A 224 -3.49 -0.82 5.94
C THR A 224 -4.77 -1.38 6.57
N ARG A 225 -4.78 -2.66 6.97
CA ARG A 225 -5.95 -3.28 7.62
C ARG A 225 -5.63 -4.53 8.45
N LEU A 226 -6.66 -5.04 9.14
CA LEU A 226 -6.70 -6.40 9.66
C LEU A 226 -7.46 -7.34 8.70
N GLY A 227 -7.08 -8.61 8.65
CA GLY A 227 -7.84 -9.66 7.95
C GLY A 227 -7.65 -11.04 8.56
N ASP A 228 -8.42 -12.03 8.10
CA ASP A 228 -8.34 -13.41 8.60
C ASP A 228 -6.91 -13.94 8.47
N LYS A 229 -6.32 -14.25 9.64
CA LYS A 229 -4.94 -14.73 9.78
C LYS A 229 -4.67 -15.95 8.92
N ARG A 230 -5.60 -16.92 8.90
CA ARG A 230 -5.41 -18.23 8.27
C ARG A 230 -5.40 -18.10 6.75
N VAL A 231 -6.21 -17.19 6.23
CA VAL A 231 -6.22 -16.84 4.79
C VAL A 231 -4.90 -16.19 4.41
N ASN A 232 -4.44 -15.20 5.18
CA ASN A 232 -3.17 -14.51 4.92
C ASN A 232 -1.98 -15.47 4.96
N GLU A 233 -1.91 -16.33 5.98
CA GLU A 233 -0.89 -17.40 6.11
C GLU A 233 -0.94 -18.41 4.95
N SER A 234 -2.09 -18.53 4.28
CA SER A 234 -2.20 -19.35 3.09
C SER A 234 -1.76 -18.64 1.82
N ILE A 235 -1.88 -17.31 1.71
CA ILE A 235 -1.50 -16.53 0.51
C ILE A 235 0.00 -16.25 0.51
N GLY A 236 0.56 -15.72 1.59
CA GLY A 236 1.94 -15.23 1.66
C GLY A 236 2.99 -16.23 1.15
N PRO A 237 2.99 -17.50 1.60
CA PRO A 237 3.94 -18.50 1.12
C PRO A 237 3.84 -18.86 -0.36
N GLN A 238 2.73 -18.54 -1.05
CA GLN A 238 2.55 -18.88 -2.46
C GLN A 238 3.29 -17.92 -3.40
N TRP A 239 3.63 -16.72 -2.94
CA TRP A 239 4.45 -15.77 -3.70
C TRP A 239 5.80 -16.37 -4.07
N ALA A 240 6.46 -17.01 -3.10
CA ALA A 240 7.76 -17.66 -3.23
C ALA A 240 7.67 -19.12 -3.69
N LYS A 241 6.55 -19.54 -4.30
CA LYS A 241 6.38 -20.90 -4.84
C LYS A 241 5.99 -20.86 -6.30
N ALA A 242 6.46 -21.86 -7.04
CA ALA A 242 5.98 -22.12 -8.38
C ALA A 242 4.47 -22.41 -8.36
N PRO A 243 3.76 -22.14 -9.46
CA PRO A 243 2.37 -22.54 -9.60
C PRO A 243 2.18 -24.05 -9.39
N ILE A 244 0.99 -24.45 -8.94
CA ILE A 244 0.68 -25.87 -8.74
C ILE A 244 0.71 -26.57 -10.11
N GLY A 245 1.37 -27.74 -10.16
CA GLY A 245 1.52 -28.51 -11.40
C GLY A 245 2.72 -28.09 -12.25
N SER A 246 3.49 -27.08 -11.84
CA SER A 246 4.73 -26.71 -12.53
C SER A 246 5.85 -27.73 -12.34
N LYS A 247 6.73 -27.85 -13.34
CA LYS A 247 7.91 -28.74 -13.29
C LYS A 247 8.88 -28.29 -12.19
N LYS A 248 9.67 -29.22 -11.65
CA LYS A 248 10.74 -28.91 -10.68
C LYS A 248 11.68 -27.84 -11.27
N GLY A 249 12.01 -26.83 -10.48
CA GLY A 249 12.85 -25.69 -10.92
C GLY A 249 12.10 -24.59 -11.68
N SER A 250 10.77 -24.69 -11.84
CA SER A 250 9.99 -23.59 -12.42
C SER A 250 10.03 -22.34 -11.55
N LYS A 251 9.97 -21.18 -12.19
CA LYS A 251 9.92 -19.88 -11.53
C LYS A 251 8.73 -19.77 -10.59
N THR A 252 8.96 -19.10 -9.47
CA THR A 252 7.93 -18.71 -8.50
C THR A 252 7.03 -17.62 -9.08
N ARG A 253 5.86 -17.40 -8.45
CA ARG A 253 4.96 -16.32 -8.87
C ARG A 253 5.63 -14.96 -8.84
N VAL A 254 6.42 -14.68 -7.79
CA VAL A 254 7.12 -13.41 -7.68
C VAL A 254 8.24 -13.26 -8.71
N GLU A 255 8.97 -14.34 -9.04
CA GLU A 255 9.97 -14.28 -10.11
C GLU A 255 9.34 -14.05 -11.48
N LEU A 256 8.19 -14.68 -11.75
CA LEU A 256 7.43 -14.42 -12.97
C LEU A 256 6.96 -12.96 -13.04
N MET A 257 6.51 -12.39 -11.93
CA MET A 257 6.17 -10.96 -11.86
C MET A 257 7.39 -10.07 -12.06
N ASP A 258 8.48 -10.33 -11.34
CA ASP A 258 9.75 -9.59 -11.45
C ASP A 258 10.16 -9.50 -12.94
N GLU A 259 10.05 -10.58 -13.70
CA GLU A 259 10.37 -10.59 -15.15
C GLU A 259 9.48 -9.70 -16.01
N GLN A 260 8.18 -9.64 -15.72
CA GLN A 260 7.28 -8.76 -16.47
C GLN A 260 7.51 -7.30 -16.10
N VAL A 261 7.80 -7.02 -14.83
CA VAL A 261 8.13 -5.68 -14.37
C VAL A 261 9.44 -5.20 -14.97
N GLU A 262 10.47 -6.05 -15.10
CA GLU A 262 11.73 -5.69 -15.78
C GLU A 262 11.52 -5.37 -17.27
N LYS A 263 10.63 -6.11 -17.96
CA LYS A 263 10.27 -5.79 -19.35
C LYS A 263 9.55 -4.44 -19.43
N ALA A 264 8.56 -4.25 -18.56
CA ALA A 264 7.79 -3.01 -18.50
C ALA A 264 8.66 -1.81 -18.12
N PHE A 265 9.66 -1.99 -17.26
CA PHE A 265 10.63 -0.95 -16.90
C PHE A 265 11.41 -0.46 -18.13
N LYS A 266 11.87 -1.39 -18.98
CA LYS A 266 12.58 -1.05 -20.21
C LYS A 266 11.70 -0.34 -21.24
N GLU A 267 10.40 -0.65 -21.26
CA GLU A 267 9.44 -0.09 -22.22
C GLU A 267 8.84 1.25 -21.78
N TYR A 268 8.47 1.39 -20.50
CA TYR A 268 7.67 2.50 -19.99
C TYR A 268 8.40 3.36 -18.93
N GLY A 269 9.53 2.88 -18.40
CA GLY A 269 10.31 3.56 -17.36
C GLY A 269 9.79 3.35 -15.93
N PRO A 270 10.48 3.92 -14.93
CA PRO A 270 10.18 3.73 -13.51
C PRO A 270 8.81 4.25 -13.08
N ASP A 271 8.36 5.38 -13.62
CA ASP A 271 7.16 6.08 -13.13
C ASP A 271 5.84 5.45 -13.60
N ALA A 272 5.89 4.52 -14.56
CA ALA A 272 4.71 3.84 -15.05
C ALA A 272 4.10 2.95 -13.95
N LYS A 273 2.77 2.88 -13.91
CA LYS A 273 2.05 2.05 -12.94
C LYS A 273 2.11 0.57 -13.31
N LEU A 274 2.10 -0.28 -12.28
CA LEU A 274 1.87 -1.70 -12.42
C LEU A 274 0.44 -1.99 -12.89
N ASN A 275 0.27 -3.14 -13.55
CA ASN A 275 -1.03 -3.66 -13.96
C ASN A 275 -1.07 -5.18 -13.77
N ILE A 276 -1.05 -5.60 -12.52
CA ILE A 276 -1.07 -6.98 -12.10
C ILE A 276 -2.52 -7.42 -11.88
N LYS A 277 -2.83 -8.66 -12.28
CA LYS A 277 -4.10 -9.32 -12.02
C LYS A 277 -3.87 -10.59 -11.21
N LEU A 278 -4.53 -10.66 -10.05
CA LEU A 278 -4.53 -11.79 -9.13
C LEU A 278 -5.91 -12.43 -9.10
N GLU A 279 -5.93 -13.76 -9.10
CA GLU A 279 -7.18 -14.50 -9.02
C GLU A 279 -7.04 -15.78 -8.21
N ARG A 280 -8.17 -16.24 -7.68
CA ARG A 280 -8.32 -17.58 -7.14
C ARG A 280 -8.38 -18.57 -8.31
N CYS A 281 -7.63 -19.67 -8.22
CA CYS A 281 -7.78 -20.77 -9.17
C CYS A 281 -9.24 -21.22 -9.23
N PRO A 282 -9.71 -21.75 -10.36
CA PRO A 282 -11.04 -22.32 -10.44
C PRO A 282 -11.30 -23.33 -9.31
N LEU A 283 -12.51 -23.32 -8.78
CA LEU A 283 -12.98 -24.44 -7.97
C LEU A 283 -13.22 -25.59 -8.95
N ASN A 284 -12.51 -26.70 -8.79
CA ASN A 284 -12.84 -27.90 -9.56
C ASN A 284 -14.31 -28.21 -9.26
N LYS A 285 -15.18 -28.09 -10.28
CA LYS A 285 -16.51 -28.68 -10.24
C LYS A 285 -16.26 -30.18 -10.15
N LYS A 286 -16.40 -30.73 -8.95
CA LYS A 286 -16.62 -32.17 -8.81
C LYS A 286 -18.07 -32.43 -9.17
#